data_AF-A0A852DQE0-F1
#
_entry.id   AF-A0A852DQE0-F1
#
_cell.length_a   1.000
_cell.length_b   1.000
_cell.length_c   1.000
_cell.angle_alpha   90.00
_cell.angle_beta   90.00
_cell.angle_gamma   90.00
#
_symmetry.space_group_name_H-M   'P 1'
#
loop_
_entity.id
_entity.type
_entity.pdbx_description
1 polymer ?
#
loop_
_entity_poly.entity_id
_entity_poly.type
_entity_poly.pdbx_seq_one_letter_code
_entity_poly.pdbx_strand_id
1 'polypeptide(L)'
;RYPKLAPKHPESNSAGNDVFAKFSAFIKNPRKDANENLEKSLLKALKKLDNYLNSPLPDEIDAYSTEEIAASSRKFLDGDELTLADCNLLPKLHIIKVVAKKYRNFHFPPEMTGISRYLKNAYARDEFTNTCPADQEIEYAYLDVAKRMK
;
A
#
# COMPACT_ATOMS: atom_id res chain seq x y z
N ARG A 1 -22.66 18.23 -10.62
CA ARG A 1 -21.37 18.82 -10.16
C ARG A 1 -20.51 17.66 -9.69
N TYR A 2 -19.31 17.45 -10.26
CA TYR A 2 -18.45 16.30 -9.91
C TYR A 2 -17.72 16.54 -8.59
N PRO A 3 -17.44 15.48 -7.80
CA PRO A 3 -16.69 15.61 -6.56
C PRO A 3 -15.22 15.96 -6.85
N LYS A 4 -14.61 16.75 -5.97
CA LYS A 4 -13.16 17.01 -6.00
C LYS A 4 -12.44 15.81 -5.40
N LEU A 5 -11.59 15.15 -6.18
CA LEU A 5 -10.84 13.96 -5.75
C LEU A 5 -9.42 14.27 -5.26
N ALA A 6 -8.97 15.52 -5.35
CA ALA A 6 -7.65 15.90 -4.87
C ALA A 6 -7.60 15.78 -3.33
N PRO A 7 -6.57 15.14 -2.77
CA PRO A 7 -6.42 15.03 -1.32
C PRO A 7 -6.24 16.41 -0.68
N LYS A 8 -6.71 16.54 0.55
CA LYS A 8 -6.58 17.72 1.40
C LYS A 8 -5.17 17.80 1.99
N HIS A 9 -4.61 16.68 2.43
CA HIS A 9 -3.32 16.64 3.12
C HIS A 9 -2.21 16.37 2.11
N PRO A 10 -1.21 17.26 1.96
CA PRO A 10 -0.11 17.06 1.00
C PRO A 10 0.65 15.75 1.21
N GLU A 11 0.79 15.32 2.47
CA GLU A 11 1.47 14.08 2.84
C GLU A 11 0.84 12.84 2.22
N SER A 12 -0.48 12.82 2.03
CA SER A 12 -1.24 11.75 1.39
C SER A 12 -0.71 11.42 -0.02
N ASN A 13 -0.24 12.43 -0.76
CA ASN A 13 0.33 12.22 -2.11
C ASN A 13 1.69 11.51 -2.10
N SER A 14 2.41 11.60 -0.98
CA SER A 14 3.78 11.08 -0.84
C SER A 14 3.84 9.79 -0.02
N ALA A 15 2.79 9.48 0.73
CA ALA A 15 2.68 8.25 1.50
C ALA A 15 2.79 7.02 0.57
N GLY A 16 3.78 6.16 0.83
CA GLY A 16 4.02 4.95 0.05
C GLY A 16 4.60 5.18 -1.36
N ASN A 17 5.10 6.38 -1.68
CA ASN A 17 5.60 6.70 -3.01
C ASN A 17 6.80 5.84 -3.48
N ASP A 18 7.61 5.34 -2.54
CA ASP A 18 8.79 4.53 -2.81
C ASP A 18 8.52 3.02 -2.74
N VAL A 19 7.38 2.58 -2.20
CA VAL A 19 7.04 1.17 -1.97
C VAL A 19 7.15 0.36 -3.26
N PHE A 20 6.59 0.86 -4.37
CA PHE A 20 6.60 0.14 -5.65
C PHE A 20 8.00 0.04 -6.27
N ALA A 21 8.85 1.04 -6.08
CA ALA A 21 10.24 1.00 -6.52
C ALA A 21 11.05 -0.01 -5.71
N LYS A 22 10.86 -0.07 -4.38
CA LYS A 22 11.49 -1.08 -3.51
C LYS A 22 11.04 -2.49 -3.87
N PHE A 23 9.75 -2.68 -4.11
CA PHE A 23 9.22 -3.95 -4.59
C PHE A 23 9.82 -4.34 -5.95
N SER A 24 9.91 -3.40 -6.89
CA SER A 24 10.48 -3.66 -8.22
C SER A 24 11.93 -4.14 -8.13
N ALA A 25 12.74 -3.56 -7.23
CA ALA A 25 14.10 -4.02 -6.98
C ALA A 25 14.13 -5.41 -6.34
N PHE A 26 13.26 -5.66 -5.35
CA PHE A 26 13.14 -6.95 -4.67
C PHE A 26 12.72 -8.09 -5.62
N ILE A 27 11.66 -7.90 -6.41
CA ILE A 27 11.10 -8.96 -7.24
C ILE A 27 12.00 -9.33 -8.44
N LYS A 28 12.71 -8.33 -8.99
CA LYS A 28 13.60 -8.51 -10.14
C LYS A 28 14.97 -9.06 -9.77
N ASN A 29 15.29 -9.16 -8.48
CA ASN A 29 16.59 -9.57 -7.99
C ASN A 29 16.84 -11.08 -8.20
N PRO A 30 17.88 -11.48 -8.96
CA PRO A 30 18.23 -12.89 -9.13
C PRO A 30 19.21 -13.41 -8.05
N ARG A 31 19.77 -12.53 -7.20
CA ARG A 31 20.86 -12.84 -6.28
C ARG A 31 20.37 -13.15 -4.86
N LYS A 32 20.71 -14.32 -4.32
CA LYS A 32 20.33 -14.69 -2.94
C LYS A 32 20.94 -13.77 -1.87
N ASP A 33 22.21 -13.40 -2.03
CA ASP A 33 22.95 -12.58 -1.04
C ASP A 33 22.38 -11.16 -0.89
N ALA A 34 21.80 -10.61 -1.96
CA ALA A 34 21.15 -9.30 -1.92
C ALA A 34 19.68 -9.36 -1.44
N ASN A 35 19.06 -10.55 -1.41
CA ASN A 35 17.61 -10.69 -1.20
C ASN A 35 17.16 -10.15 0.16
N GLU A 36 17.86 -10.50 1.23
CA GLU A 36 17.52 -10.07 2.59
C GLU A 36 17.51 -8.54 2.73
N ASN A 37 18.51 -7.87 2.14
CA ASN A 37 18.60 -6.41 2.20
C ASN A 37 17.49 -5.73 1.39
N LEU A 38 17.12 -6.29 0.23
CA LEU A 38 16.03 -5.77 -0.59
C LEU A 38 14.67 -5.97 0.07
N GLU A 39 14.46 -7.14 0.68
CA GLU A 39 13.26 -7.43 1.46
C GLU A 39 13.13 -6.49 2.66
N LYS A 40 14.20 -6.29 3.43
CA LYS A 40 14.25 -5.30 4.51
C LYS A 40 13.96 -3.89 4.01
N SER A 41 14.46 -3.50 2.84
CA SER A 41 14.16 -2.19 2.27
C SER A 41 12.69 -2.04 1.85
N LEU A 42 12.07 -3.10 1.34
CA LEU A 42 10.64 -3.12 1.04
C LEU A 42 9.81 -3.02 2.33
N LEU A 43 10.15 -3.82 3.35
CA LEU A 43 9.50 -3.80 4.65
C LEU A 43 9.60 -2.43 5.32
N LYS A 44 10.75 -1.75 5.21
CA LYS A 44 10.91 -0.37 5.73
C LYS A 44 9.99 0.63 5.03
N ALA A 45 9.84 0.53 3.71
CA ALA A 45 8.92 1.40 2.96
C ALA A 45 7.46 1.12 3.31
N LEU A 46 7.08 -0.16 3.42
CA LEU A 46 5.76 -0.57 3.88
C LEU A 46 5.49 -0.09 5.31
N LYS A 47 6.48 -0.17 6.21
CA LYS A 47 6.31 0.30 7.59
C LYS A 47 6.10 1.81 7.65
N LYS A 48 6.75 2.59 6.80
CA LYS A 48 6.51 4.04 6.69
C LYS A 48 5.06 4.33 6.26
N LEU A 49 4.54 3.60 5.28
CA LEU A 49 3.15 3.71 4.85
C LEU A 49 2.18 3.28 5.96
N ASP A 50 2.44 2.17 6.62
CA ASP A 50 1.64 1.65 7.75
C ASP A 50 1.55 2.65 8.90
N ASN A 51 2.69 3.26 9.25
CA ASN A 51 2.74 4.31 10.27
C ASN A 51 1.85 5.50 9.85
N TYR A 52 1.96 5.96 8.61
CA TYR A 52 1.12 7.06 8.10
C TYR A 52 -0.38 6.73 8.19
N LEU A 53 -0.78 5.52 7.80
CA LEU A 53 -2.17 5.06 7.87
C LEU A 53 -2.67 4.98 9.32
N ASN A 54 -1.81 4.69 10.29
CA ASN A 54 -2.18 4.59 11.70
C ASN A 54 -2.07 5.91 12.47
N SER A 55 -1.30 6.89 12.00
CA SER A 55 -1.25 8.23 12.59
C SER A 55 -2.53 9.02 12.28
N PRO A 56 -3.25 9.55 13.27
CA PRO A 56 -4.43 10.40 13.05
C PRO A 56 -4.10 11.62 12.19
N LEU A 57 -4.98 11.96 11.25
CA LEU A 57 -4.92 13.22 10.52
C LEU A 57 -5.42 14.38 11.39
N PRO A 58 -5.08 15.64 11.08
CA PRO A 58 -5.60 16.80 11.81
C PRO A 58 -7.14 16.84 11.88
N ASP A 59 -7.83 16.42 10.81
CA ASP A 59 -9.29 16.33 10.75
C ASP A 59 -9.87 15.30 11.75
N GLU A 60 -9.07 14.33 12.21
CA GLU A 60 -9.48 13.33 13.20
C GLU A 60 -9.26 13.81 14.64
N ILE A 61 -8.48 14.87 14.88
CA ILE A 61 -8.09 15.32 16.23
C ILE A 61 -9.00 16.46 16.69
N ASP A 62 -9.78 16.22 17.74
CA ASP A 62 -10.58 17.26 18.38
C ASP A 62 -9.76 17.98 19.47
N ALA A 63 -9.44 19.26 19.22
CA ALA A 63 -8.70 20.10 20.14
C ALA A 63 -9.42 20.38 21.48
N TYR A 64 -10.71 20.09 21.56
CA TYR A 64 -11.52 20.26 22.78
C TYR A 64 -11.83 18.94 23.50
N SER A 65 -11.41 17.80 22.93
CA SER A 65 -11.57 16.49 23.56
C SER A 65 -10.42 16.22 24.54
N THR A 66 -10.75 15.64 25.70
CA THR A 66 -9.76 15.11 26.66
C THR A 66 -9.26 13.72 26.27
N GLU A 67 -9.83 13.10 25.23
CA GLU A 67 -9.45 11.76 24.77
C GLU A 67 -8.29 11.85 23.77
N GLU A 68 -7.15 11.21 24.10
CA GLU A 68 -6.06 11.05 23.15
C GLU A 68 -6.42 10.00 22.10
N ILE A 69 -6.56 10.42 20.84
CA ILE A 69 -6.71 9.51 19.71
C ILE A 69 -5.35 8.90 19.41
N ALA A 70 -5.08 7.74 20.00
CA ALA A 70 -3.80 7.04 19.84
C ALA A 70 -3.59 6.45 18.44
N ALA A 71 -4.66 6.19 17.70
CA ALA A 71 -4.61 5.59 16.37
C ALA A 71 -5.75 6.08 15.47
N SER A 72 -5.43 6.33 14.20
CA SER A 72 -6.39 6.70 13.16
C SER A 72 -7.38 5.58 12.89
N SER A 73 -8.63 5.97 12.66
CA SER A 73 -9.71 5.05 12.26
C SER A 73 -10.12 5.19 10.80
N ARG A 74 -9.56 6.19 10.09
CA ARG A 74 -9.90 6.49 8.69
C ARG A 74 -9.75 5.31 7.75
N LYS A 75 -10.57 5.32 6.69
CA LYS A 75 -10.61 4.22 5.72
C LYS A 75 -9.49 4.25 4.68
N PHE A 76 -9.12 5.43 4.20
CA PHE A 76 -8.22 5.65 3.07
C PHE A 76 -7.06 6.61 3.41
N LEU A 77 -6.19 6.95 2.45
CA LEU A 77 -4.99 7.73 2.73
C LEU A 77 -5.30 9.08 3.38
N ASP A 78 -6.30 9.78 2.86
CA ASP A 78 -6.60 11.18 3.18
C ASP A 78 -7.89 11.38 3.99
N GLY A 79 -8.54 10.29 4.41
CA GLY A 79 -9.82 10.32 5.13
C GLY A 79 -10.69 9.10 4.81
N ASP A 80 -12.00 9.28 4.86
CA ASP A 80 -12.97 8.19 4.65
C ASP A 80 -13.45 8.02 3.20
N GLU A 81 -13.08 8.93 2.31
CA GLU A 81 -13.38 8.86 0.88
C GLU A 81 -12.13 8.66 0.04
N LEU A 82 -12.29 8.00 -1.11
CA LEU A 82 -11.20 7.78 -2.06
C LEU A 82 -10.77 9.10 -2.70
N THR A 83 -9.45 9.28 -2.81
CA THR A 83 -8.80 10.42 -3.44
C THR A 83 -7.86 10.00 -4.56
N LEU A 84 -7.30 10.96 -5.30
CA LEU A 84 -6.29 10.71 -6.33
C LEU A 84 -5.04 10.00 -5.78
N ALA A 85 -4.72 10.18 -4.49
CA ALA A 85 -3.61 9.47 -3.85
C ALA A 85 -3.90 7.96 -3.79
N ASP A 86 -5.13 7.58 -3.48
CA ASP A 86 -5.56 6.17 -3.42
C ASP A 86 -5.56 5.55 -4.82
N CYS A 87 -6.06 6.27 -5.82
CA CYS A 87 -6.03 5.83 -7.23
C CYS A 87 -4.59 5.55 -7.74
N ASN A 88 -3.59 6.25 -7.21
CA ASN A 88 -2.19 6.05 -7.56
C ASN A 88 -1.57 4.86 -6.80
N LEU A 89 -1.88 4.72 -5.51
CA LEU A 89 -1.22 3.73 -4.63
C LEU A 89 -1.87 2.34 -4.67
N LEU A 90 -3.21 2.26 -4.68
CA LEU A 90 -3.93 0.99 -4.58
C LEU A 90 -3.59 -0.01 -5.69
N PRO A 91 -3.54 0.38 -6.99
CA PRO A 91 -3.14 -0.56 -8.04
C PRO A 91 -1.73 -1.11 -7.84
N LYS A 92 -0.80 -0.27 -7.36
CA LYS A 92 0.58 -0.68 -7.07
C LYS A 92 0.66 -1.66 -5.90
N LEU A 93 -0.08 -1.40 -4.82
CA LEU A 93 -0.14 -2.31 -3.66
C LEU A 93 -0.79 -3.66 -4.03
N HIS A 94 -1.79 -3.65 -4.90
CA HIS A 94 -2.41 -4.88 -5.40
C HIS A 94 -1.42 -5.74 -6.18
N ILE A 95 -0.68 -5.13 -7.12
CA ILE A 95 0.38 -5.83 -7.86
C ILE A 95 1.41 -6.43 -6.90
N ILE A 96 1.86 -5.66 -5.89
CA ILE A 96 2.80 -6.16 -4.87
C ILE A 96 2.23 -7.38 -4.16
N LYS A 97 0.97 -7.31 -3.70
CA LYS A 97 0.31 -8.42 -2.99
C LYS A 97 0.26 -9.69 -3.82
N VAL A 98 -0.14 -9.60 -5.09
CA VAL A 98 -0.32 -10.76 -5.98
C VAL A 98 1.05 -11.34 -6.37
N VAL A 99 1.95 -10.51 -6.88
CA VAL A 99 3.23 -10.96 -7.44
C VAL A 99 4.19 -11.42 -6.34
N ALA A 100 4.28 -10.70 -5.22
CA ALA A 100 5.17 -11.09 -4.13
C ALA A 100 4.74 -12.42 -3.49
N LYS A 101 3.42 -12.65 -3.38
CA LYS A 101 2.87 -13.94 -2.94
C LYS A 101 3.23 -15.05 -3.93
N LYS A 102 2.97 -14.85 -5.24
CA LYS A 102 3.17 -15.86 -6.27
C LYS A 102 4.62 -16.30 -6.41
N TYR A 103 5.56 -15.35 -6.48
CA TYR A 103 6.94 -15.64 -6.87
C TYR A 103 7.93 -15.70 -5.72
N ARG A 104 7.58 -15.17 -4.53
CA ARG A 104 8.47 -15.11 -3.37
C ARG A 104 7.83 -15.63 -2.08
N ASN A 105 6.57 -16.08 -2.12
CA ASN A 105 5.78 -16.44 -0.92
C ASN A 105 5.76 -15.33 0.14
N PHE A 106 5.97 -14.09 -0.27
CA PHE A 106 6.00 -12.93 0.61
C PHE A 106 4.59 -12.42 0.81
N HIS A 107 4.25 -12.11 2.05
CA HIS A 107 2.97 -11.54 2.44
C HIS A 107 3.21 -10.25 3.22
N PHE A 108 2.27 -9.31 3.15
CA PHE A 108 2.33 -8.16 4.06
C PHE A 108 2.28 -8.67 5.50
N PRO A 109 3.21 -8.24 6.37
CA PRO A 109 3.23 -8.69 7.75
C PRO A 109 1.93 -8.32 8.49
N PRO A 110 1.34 -9.24 9.28
CA PRO A 110 0.06 -9.01 9.97
C PRO A 110 0.11 -7.86 10.99
N GLU A 111 1.29 -7.52 11.52
CA GLU A 111 1.51 -6.38 12.39
C GLU A 111 1.36 -5.02 11.69
N MET A 112 1.32 -4.98 10.35
CA MET A 112 1.01 -3.77 9.58
C MET A 112 -0.50 -3.58 9.47
N THR A 113 -1.11 -3.21 10.61
CA THR A 113 -2.57 -3.10 10.78
C THR A 113 -3.18 -1.98 9.95
N GLY A 114 -2.44 -0.91 9.68
CA GLY A 114 -2.89 0.23 8.87
C GLY A 114 -3.04 -0.18 7.41
N ILE A 115 -2.04 -0.87 6.86
CA ILE A 115 -2.10 -1.44 5.50
C ILE A 115 -3.23 -2.46 5.39
N SER A 116 -3.36 -3.34 6.40
CA SER A 116 -4.42 -4.35 6.42
C SER A 116 -5.82 -3.73 6.42
N ARG A 117 -6.04 -2.70 7.24
CA ARG A 117 -7.28 -1.91 7.27
C ARG A 117 -7.53 -1.22 5.93
N TYR A 118 -6.52 -0.56 5.38
CA TYR A 118 -6.61 0.18 4.12
C TYR A 118 -7.01 -0.73 2.94
N LEU A 119 -6.30 -1.85 2.77
CA LEU A 119 -6.61 -2.80 1.71
C LEU A 119 -7.99 -3.42 1.89
N LYS A 120 -8.39 -3.78 3.12
CA LYS A 120 -9.74 -4.30 3.40
C LYS A 120 -10.82 -3.33 2.97
N ASN A 121 -10.68 -2.04 3.29
CA ASN A 121 -11.63 -1.00 2.87
C ASN A 121 -11.62 -0.81 1.36
N ALA A 122 -10.45 -0.86 0.71
CA ALA A 122 -10.35 -0.73 -0.74
C ALA A 122 -11.00 -1.90 -1.49
N TYR A 123 -10.80 -3.16 -1.08
CA TYR A 123 -11.45 -4.32 -1.71
C TYR A 123 -12.97 -4.36 -1.50
N ALA A 124 -13.49 -3.60 -0.52
CA ALA A 124 -14.93 -3.43 -0.32
C ALA A 124 -15.54 -2.34 -1.23
N ARG A 125 -14.73 -1.66 -2.06
CA ARG A 125 -15.17 -0.61 -3.00
C ARG A 125 -15.19 -1.13 -4.43
N ASP A 126 -16.33 -1.00 -5.08
CA ASP A 126 -16.52 -1.38 -6.49
C ASP A 126 -15.56 -0.65 -7.42
N GLU A 127 -15.25 0.62 -7.13
CA GLU A 127 -14.35 1.45 -7.92
C GLU A 127 -12.93 0.86 -7.99
N PHE A 128 -12.52 0.13 -6.96
CA PHE A 128 -11.24 -0.57 -6.95
C PHE A 128 -11.39 -1.99 -7.50
N THR A 129 -12.27 -2.80 -6.91
CA THR A 129 -12.37 -4.23 -7.24
C THR A 129 -12.74 -4.48 -8.70
N ASN A 130 -13.63 -3.68 -9.29
CA ASN A 130 -14.05 -3.86 -10.68
C ASN A 130 -13.03 -3.31 -11.70
N THR A 131 -11.98 -2.63 -11.25
CA THR A 131 -10.90 -2.11 -12.11
C THR A 131 -9.61 -2.92 -11.97
N CYS A 132 -9.53 -3.83 -11.00
CA CYS A 132 -8.44 -4.77 -10.89
C CYS A 132 -8.47 -5.77 -12.05
N PRO A 133 -7.35 -5.98 -12.78
CA PRO A 133 -7.25 -7.10 -13.70
C PRO A 133 -7.29 -8.42 -12.92
N ALA A 134 -7.60 -9.52 -13.60
CA ALA A 134 -7.53 -10.84 -12.98
C ALA A 134 -6.11 -11.13 -12.47
N ASP A 135 -5.99 -11.79 -11.32
CA ASP A 135 -4.69 -12.12 -10.71
C ASP A 135 -3.74 -12.80 -11.70
N GLN A 136 -4.25 -13.69 -12.56
CA GLN A 136 -3.47 -14.39 -13.59
C GLN A 136 -2.80 -13.44 -14.59
N GLU A 137 -3.44 -12.34 -14.96
CA GLU A 137 -2.87 -11.33 -15.88
C GLU A 137 -1.70 -10.59 -15.21
N ILE A 138 -1.84 -10.28 -13.91
CA ILE A 138 -0.78 -9.65 -13.13
C ILE A 138 0.41 -10.61 -12.98
N GLU A 139 0.14 -11.87 -12.65
CA GLU A 139 1.18 -12.90 -12.57
C GLU A 139 1.91 -13.05 -13.91
N TYR A 140 1.16 -13.19 -15.00
CA TYR A 140 1.71 -13.35 -16.35
C TYR A 140 2.61 -12.16 -16.74
N ALA A 141 2.18 -10.93 -16.47
CA ALA A 141 2.97 -9.73 -16.74
C ALA A 141 4.34 -9.69 -16.01
N TYR A 142 4.48 -10.45 -14.92
CA TYR A 142 5.72 -10.51 -14.14
C TYR A 142 6.54 -11.79 -14.37
N LEU A 143 6.07 -12.72 -15.20
CA LEU A 143 6.68 -14.04 -15.40
C LEU A 143 8.18 -13.97 -15.77
N ASP A 144 8.55 -13.08 -16.69
CA ASP A 144 9.93 -12.97 -17.18
C ASP A 144 10.85 -12.20 -16.24
N VAL A 145 10.29 -11.28 -15.47
CA VAL A 145 11.05 -10.36 -14.61
C VAL A 145 11.18 -10.87 -13.18
N ALA A 146 10.24 -11.68 -12.70
CA ALA A 146 10.28 -12.35 -11.40
C ALA A 146 11.23 -13.55 -11.44
N LYS A 147 12.53 -13.26 -11.64
CA LYS A 147 13.57 -14.27 -11.81
C LYS A 147 13.66 -15.16 -10.57
N ARG A 148 13.81 -16.47 -10.79
CA ARG A 148 14.19 -17.42 -9.73
C ARG A 148 15.53 -17.01 -9.14
N MET A 149 15.62 -17.02 -7.82
CA MET A 149 16.88 -16.76 -7.12
C MET A 149 17.89 -17.87 -7.44
N LYS A 150 19.06 -17.47 -7.95
CA LYS A 150 20.20 -18.37 -8.17
C LYS A 150 21.01 -18.47 -6.90
#